data_AF-A0A9E6JQW7-F1
#
_entry.id   AF-A0A9E6JQW7-F1
#
_cell.length_a   1.000
_cell.length_b   1.000
_cell.length_c   1.000
_cell.angle_alpha   90.00
_cell.angle_beta   90.00
_cell.angle_gamma   90.00
#
_symmetry.space_group_name_H-M   'P 1'
#
loop_
_entity.id
_entity.type
_entity.pdbx_description
1 polymer ?
#
loop_
_entity_poly.entity_id
_entity_poly.type
_entity_poly.pdbx_seq_one_letter_code
_entity_poly.pdbx_strand_id
1 'polypeptide(L)'
;MPPEITEFIPEGHTSHFVRDLVVERMDFAAVTGFQKPDFRTINVFRRRHLTALAGLFQQVLVLCRKAGLVALGHVTLDGTKVKANASKHKAMSYDRMVKAENEFAEVVKGWLDQAEITALGEDARFRNRQGDELPDWVANKVERQKKIREAKAALEKEAADKAKVDRKDDDEDPPEPPKVDPKAQRNFTDPESRIMPTKNGFEQCFNAQAAVDAEAQVIVACDVVATSADCPQLLPMVDRIKANLGRKPKLCSADAGYCSGKNLEGMATRKIKAYIATGRQKHGNKAATHAKNGKEGSLIARMRERLKRGGWRSPYRLRKQVVEPVFGQIKQAMGFRQFLLRGLARVQAEWTMVCTAHNLLKLARATA
;
A
#
# COMPACT_ATOMS: atom_id res chain seq x y z
N MET A 1 26.04 26.58 4.47
CA MET A 1 26.21 25.14 4.76
C MET A 1 25.09 24.39 4.05
N PRO A 2 25.37 23.25 3.40
CA PRO A 2 24.28 22.34 3.01
C PRO A 2 23.45 22.02 4.28
N PRO A 3 22.12 21.87 4.17
CA PRO A 3 21.30 21.55 5.34
C PRO A 3 21.91 20.32 6.02
N GLU A 4 22.15 20.43 7.32
CA GLU A 4 22.73 19.33 8.06
C GLU A 4 21.81 18.09 7.97
N ILE A 5 22.42 16.92 7.87
CA ILE A 5 21.74 15.61 7.89
C ILE A 5 20.95 15.36 9.22
N THR A 6 20.96 16.34 10.14
CA THR A 6 20.16 16.40 11.37
C THR A 6 18.67 16.67 11.12
N GLU A 7 18.22 17.04 9.91
CA GLU A 7 16.83 17.46 9.63
C GLU A 7 15.86 16.40 9.03
N PHE A 8 16.23 15.13 8.85
CA PHE A 8 15.40 14.22 8.04
C PHE A 8 14.36 13.35 8.78
N ILE A 9 14.10 13.59 10.07
CA ILE A 9 13.03 12.92 10.79
C ILE A 9 12.25 13.95 11.63
N PRO A 10 10.95 14.18 11.36
CA PRO A 10 10.19 15.20 12.07
C PRO A 10 10.01 14.86 13.55
N GLU A 11 9.92 15.89 14.40
CA GLU A 11 9.45 15.77 15.78
C GLU A 11 8.11 15.02 15.80
N GLY A 12 8.01 13.95 16.61
CA GLY A 12 6.87 13.03 16.62
C GLY A 12 7.03 11.75 15.78
N HIS A 13 8.15 11.56 15.08
CA HIS A 13 8.44 10.25 14.47
C HIS A 13 8.68 9.18 15.54
N THR A 14 8.17 7.97 15.29
CA THR A 14 8.28 6.79 16.17
C THR A 14 9.68 6.51 16.74
N SER A 15 10.75 6.87 16.03
CA SER A 15 12.13 6.71 16.52
C SER A 15 12.52 7.71 17.61
N HIS A 16 11.98 8.93 17.60
CA HIS A 16 12.13 9.87 18.72
C HIS A 16 11.38 9.36 19.93
N PHE A 17 10.13 8.91 19.74
CA PHE A 17 9.33 8.33 20.82
C PHE A 17 10.01 7.13 21.49
N VAL A 18 10.59 6.20 20.73
CA VAL A 18 11.29 5.05 21.31
C VAL A 18 12.57 5.48 22.04
N ARG A 19 13.33 6.44 21.50
CA ARG A 19 14.49 7.02 22.19
C ARG A 19 14.06 7.62 23.54
N ASP A 20 13.01 8.44 23.52
CA ASP A 20 12.52 9.16 24.70
C ASP A 20 12.03 8.16 25.75
N LEU A 21 11.27 7.13 25.37
CA LEU A 21 10.85 6.06 26.28
C LEU A 21 12.03 5.33 26.93
N VAL A 22 13.08 5.01 26.18
CA VAL A 22 14.27 4.32 26.71
C VAL A 22 15.04 5.22 27.68
N VAL A 23 15.03 6.53 27.47
CA VAL A 23 15.72 7.50 28.33
C VAL A 23 14.90 7.83 29.58
N GLU A 24 13.59 8.00 29.43
CA GLU A 24 12.69 8.52 30.47
C GLU A 24 12.10 7.44 31.37
N ARG A 25 11.91 6.21 30.86
CA ARG A 25 11.31 5.12 31.63
C ARG A 25 12.34 4.09 32.07
N MET A 26 12.36 3.81 33.37
CA MET A 26 13.31 2.89 34.00
C MET A 26 13.13 1.43 33.57
N ASP A 27 11.91 0.99 33.25
CA ASP A 27 11.66 -0.36 32.74
C ASP A 27 12.26 -0.57 31.34
N PHE A 28 12.13 0.42 30.46
CA PHE A 28 12.78 0.37 29.15
C PHE A 28 14.30 0.53 29.23
N ALA A 29 14.79 1.41 30.11
CA ALA A 29 16.22 1.55 30.37
C ALA A 29 16.85 0.25 30.88
N ALA A 30 16.18 -0.48 31.75
CA ALA A 30 16.65 -1.78 32.23
C ALA A 30 16.74 -2.82 31.09
N VAL A 31 15.75 -2.87 30.20
CA VAL A 31 15.75 -3.77 29.04
C VAL A 31 16.90 -3.46 28.07
N THR A 32 17.26 -2.19 27.90
CA THR A 32 18.39 -1.81 27.03
C THR A 32 19.76 -1.88 27.73
N GLY A 33 19.82 -2.33 28.99
CA GLY A 33 21.06 -2.30 29.77
C GLY A 33 21.59 -0.89 29.96
N PHE A 34 20.69 0.09 30.11
CA PHE A 34 20.95 1.52 30.21
C PHE A 34 21.65 2.14 28.99
N GLN A 35 21.70 1.42 27.87
CA GLN A 35 22.11 2.00 26.60
C GLN A 35 21.04 2.99 26.13
N LYS A 36 21.50 4.15 25.65
CA LYS A 36 20.66 5.25 25.15
C LYS A 36 20.85 5.38 23.63
N PRO A 37 20.27 4.46 22.83
CA PRO A 37 20.41 4.52 21.38
C PRO A 37 19.75 5.80 20.86
N ASP A 38 20.42 6.47 19.93
CA ASP A 38 19.85 7.61 19.26
C ASP A 38 18.72 7.19 18.29
N PHE A 39 17.94 8.17 17.85
CA PHE A 39 16.83 7.92 16.93
C PHE A 39 17.30 7.35 15.58
N ARG A 40 18.54 7.65 15.16
CA ARG A 40 19.13 7.16 13.90
C ARG A 40 19.42 5.67 14.00
N THR A 41 20.00 5.22 15.11
CA THR A 41 20.28 3.81 15.40
C THR A 41 19.01 3.00 15.38
N ILE A 42 17.94 3.50 16.02
CA ILE A 42 16.61 2.86 15.99
C ILE A 42 16.06 2.77 14.57
N ASN A 43 16.20 3.83 13.77
CA ASN A 43 15.71 3.83 12.38
C ASN A 43 16.52 2.89 11.48
N VAL A 44 17.84 2.90 11.59
CA VAL A 44 18.74 1.99 10.86
C VAL A 44 18.43 0.54 11.21
N PHE A 45 18.25 0.24 12.51
CA PHE A 45 17.82 -1.08 12.97
C PHE A 45 16.50 -1.50 12.32
N ARG A 46 15.46 -0.66 12.39
CA ARG A 46 14.16 -0.96 11.79
C ARG A 46 14.25 -1.19 10.28
N ARG A 47 15.03 -0.38 9.57
CA ARG A 47 15.23 -0.54 8.12
C ARG A 47 15.97 -1.82 7.78
N ARG A 48 17.01 -2.17 8.54
CA ARG A 48 17.83 -3.38 8.33
C ARG A 48 17.04 -4.65 8.64
N HIS A 49 16.23 -4.64 9.69
CA HIS A 49 15.52 -5.82 10.20
C HIS A 49 14.05 -5.85 9.82
N LEU A 50 13.62 -5.04 8.85
CA LEU A 50 12.21 -4.86 8.51
C LEU A 50 11.49 -6.18 8.19
N THR A 51 12.13 -7.07 7.44
CA THR A 51 11.60 -8.41 7.13
C THR A 51 11.46 -9.29 8.38
N ALA A 52 12.45 -9.27 9.27
CA ALA A 52 12.42 -10.02 10.52
C ALA A 52 11.33 -9.49 11.47
N LEU A 53 11.18 -8.17 11.55
CA LEU A 53 10.12 -7.51 12.32
C LEU A 53 8.73 -7.84 11.77
N ALA A 54 8.57 -7.93 10.44
CA ALA A 54 7.33 -8.41 9.85
C ALA A 54 7.04 -9.87 10.22
N GLY A 55 8.07 -10.71 10.38
CA GLY A 55 7.95 -12.08 10.88
C GLY A 55 7.39 -12.20 12.30
N LEU A 56 7.53 -11.17 13.14
CA LEU A 56 6.93 -11.15 14.49
C LEU A 56 5.40 -11.24 14.44
N PHE A 57 4.76 -10.79 13.37
CA PHE A 57 3.32 -10.89 13.19
C PHE A 57 2.82 -12.32 13.36
N GLN A 58 3.50 -13.29 12.74
CA GLN A 58 3.14 -14.70 12.85
C GLN A 58 3.34 -15.23 14.27
N GLN A 59 4.43 -14.82 14.94
CA GLN A 59 4.71 -15.24 16.31
C GLN A 59 3.64 -14.71 17.28
N VAL A 60 3.28 -13.43 17.16
CA VAL A 60 2.21 -12.82 17.96
C VAL A 60 0.87 -13.48 17.69
N LEU A 61 0.57 -13.84 16.43
CA LEU A 61 -0.65 -14.58 16.11
C LEU A 61 -0.72 -15.96 16.79
N VAL A 62 0.41 -16.67 16.86
CA VAL A 62 0.50 -17.93 17.61
C VAL A 62 0.20 -17.70 19.08
N LEU A 63 0.72 -16.62 19.68
CA LEU A 63 0.42 -16.25 21.07
C LEU A 63 -1.05 -15.89 21.27
N CYS A 64 -1.63 -15.06 20.41
CA CYS A 64 -3.07 -14.72 20.46
C CYS A 64 -3.94 -15.98 20.36
N ARG A 65 -3.56 -16.94 19.52
CA ARG A 65 -4.27 -18.22 19.43
C ARG A 65 -4.15 -19.05 20.71
N LYS A 66 -2.95 -19.15 21.29
CA LYS A 66 -2.73 -19.84 22.58
C LYS A 66 -3.53 -19.20 23.71
N ALA A 67 -3.67 -17.88 23.70
CA ALA A 67 -4.50 -17.13 24.63
C ALA A 67 -6.02 -17.20 24.35
N GLY A 68 -6.46 -17.99 23.36
CA GLY A 68 -7.88 -18.13 23.03
C GLY A 68 -8.52 -16.94 22.30
N LEU A 69 -7.73 -15.97 21.84
CA LEU A 69 -8.22 -14.73 21.21
C LEU A 69 -8.56 -14.89 19.71
N VAL A 70 -8.30 -16.06 19.12
CA VAL A 70 -8.50 -16.32 17.69
C VAL A 70 -9.34 -17.56 17.50
N ALA A 71 -10.60 -17.38 17.10
CA ALA A 71 -11.56 -18.48 16.92
C ALA A 71 -11.64 -18.98 15.47
N LEU A 72 -11.39 -18.13 14.48
CA LEU A 72 -11.65 -18.37 13.04
C LEU A 72 -13.09 -18.79 12.73
N GLY A 73 -14.03 -18.46 13.62
CA GLY A 73 -15.45 -18.65 13.40
C GLY A 73 -15.97 -17.71 12.32
N HIS A 74 -15.75 -16.41 12.52
CA HIS A 74 -16.11 -15.36 11.58
C HIS A 74 -14.95 -14.39 11.42
N VAL A 75 -14.47 -14.24 10.18
CA VAL A 75 -13.45 -13.27 9.81
C VAL A 75 -14.07 -12.20 8.91
N THR A 76 -13.70 -10.96 9.16
CA THR A 76 -14.13 -9.80 8.36
C THR A 76 -12.95 -9.24 7.60
N LEU A 77 -13.12 -9.04 6.30
CA LEU A 77 -12.12 -8.42 5.43
C LEU A 77 -12.57 -7.02 5.07
N ASP A 78 -11.66 -6.06 5.21
CA ASP A 78 -11.89 -4.72 4.71
C ASP A 78 -10.58 -4.01 4.34
N GLY A 79 -10.73 -2.98 3.52
CA GLY A 79 -9.66 -2.19 2.95
C GLY A 79 -9.72 -0.76 3.46
N THR A 80 -8.56 -0.17 3.68
CA THR A 80 -8.47 1.21 4.13
C THR A 80 -7.37 1.94 3.38
N LYS A 81 -7.68 3.14 2.89
CA LYS A 81 -6.67 3.97 2.22
C LYS A 81 -5.82 4.66 3.28
N VAL A 82 -4.50 4.61 3.11
CA VAL A 82 -3.49 5.23 3.98
C VAL A 82 -2.54 6.04 3.10
N LYS A 83 -2.18 7.26 3.54
CA LYS A 83 -1.34 8.17 2.75
C LYS A 83 0.05 7.56 2.52
N ALA A 84 0.60 7.73 1.33
CA ALA A 84 1.98 7.37 1.04
C ALA A 84 2.94 8.46 1.55
N ASN A 85 4.22 8.13 1.72
CA ASN A 85 5.28 9.13 1.95
C ASN A 85 5.67 9.84 0.65
N ALA A 86 4.67 10.40 -0.05
CA ALA A 86 4.84 11.12 -1.29
C ALA A 86 3.73 12.16 -1.48
N SER A 87 4.11 13.31 -2.05
CA SER A 87 3.17 14.38 -2.38
C SER A 87 2.46 14.09 -3.69
N LYS A 88 1.14 14.30 -3.74
CA LYS A 88 0.34 14.21 -4.99
C LYS A 88 0.82 15.17 -6.08
N HIS A 89 1.47 16.28 -5.71
CA HIS A 89 2.01 17.26 -6.66
C HIS A 89 3.30 16.79 -7.35
N LYS A 90 3.91 15.69 -6.86
CA LYS A 90 5.06 15.03 -7.49
C LYS A 90 4.64 13.88 -8.41
N ALA A 91 3.34 13.66 -8.60
CA ALA A 91 2.82 12.74 -9.61
C ALA A 91 2.72 13.44 -10.97
N MET A 92 3.18 12.76 -12.01
CA MET A 92 3.11 13.24 -13.39
C MET A 92 2.49 12.14 -14.26
N SER A 93 1.65 12.54 -15.22
CA SER A 93 1.03 11.62 -16.18
C SER A 93 1.99 11.26 -17.31
N TYR A 94 1.78 10.11 -17.94
CA TYR A 94 2.57 9.64 -19.06
C TYR A 94 2.62 10.65 -20.21
N ASP A 95 1.48 11.23 -20.62
CA ASP A 95 1.44 12.27 -21.66
C ASP A 95 2.31 13.50 -21.31
N ARG A 96 2.29 13.92 -20.04
CA ARG A 96 3.14 15.03 -19.57
C ARG A 96 4.62 14.64 -19.53
N MET A 97 4.94 13.38 -19.22
CA MET A 97 6.31 12.88 -19.26
C MET A 97 6.86 12.87 -20.68
N VAL A 98 6.05 12.46 -21.67
CA VAL A 98 6.44 12.49 -23.09
C VAL A 98 6.74 13.91 -23.55
N LYS A 99 5.84 14.87 -23.25
CA LYS A 99 6.03 16.28 -23.60
C LYS A 99 7.28 16.87 -22.93
N ALA A 100 7.44 16.63 -21.64
CA ALA A 100 8.60 17.12 -20.89
C ALA A 100 9.92 16.50 -21.39
N GLU A 101 9.96 15.22 -21.75
CA GLU A 101 11.16 14.60 -22.32
C GLU A 101 11.57 15.25 -23.64
N ASN A 102 10.59 15.54 -24.51
CA ASN A 102 10.84 16.21 -25.78
C ASN A 102 11.34 17.66 -25.57
N GLU A 103 10.68 18.43 -24.70
CA GLU A 103 11.12 19.79 -24.34
C GLU A 103 12.53 19.79 -23.75
N PHE A 104 12.85 18.84 -22.85
CA PHE A 104 14.19 18.73 -22.30
C PHE A 104 15.21 18.28 -23.35
N ALA A 105 14.84 17.39 -24.28
CA ALA A 105 15.73 16.97 -25.36
C ALA A 105 16.09 18.14 -26.29
N GLU A 106 15.11 18.95 -26.70
CA GLU A 106 15.34 20.14 -27.53
C GLU A 106 16.22 21.17 -26.84
N VAL A 107 15.96 21.43 -25.55
CA VAL A 107 16.75 22.38 -24.76
C VAL A 107 18.18 21.90 -24.55
N VAL A 108 18.39 20.61 -24.24
CA VAL A 108 19.74 20.02 -24.10
C VAL A 108 20.48 20.02 -25.43
N LYS A 109 19.80 19.68 -26.53
CA LYS A 109 20.38 19.72 -27.88
C LYS A 109 20.81 21.14 -28.25
N GLY A 110 19.95 22.14 -28.05
CA GLY A 110 20.31 23.54 -28.32
C GLY A 110 21.51 24.04 -27.50
N TRP A 111 21.71 23.52 -26.28
CA TRP A 111 22.91 23.84 -25.49
C TRP A 111 24.17 23.13 -25.96
N LEU A 112 24.06 21.87 -26.39
CA LEU A 112 25.19 21.15 -26.99
C LEU A 112 25.63 21.83 -28.28
N ASP A 113 24.67 22.23 -29.13
CA ASP A 113 24.93 22.97 -30.36
C ASP A 113 25.61 24.33 -30.05
N GLN A 114 25.15 25.06 -29.01
CA GLN A 114 25.79 26.31 -28.57
C GLN A 114 27.19 26.11 -27.97
N ALA A 115 27.41 25.03 -27.22
CA ALA A 115 28.72 24.69 -26.66
C ALA A 115 29.70 24.30 -27.78
N GLU A 116 29.24 23.59 -28.80
CA GLU A 116 30.04 23.24 -29.98
C GLU A 116 30.37 24.49 -30.83
N ILE A 117 29.42 25.41 -31.01
CA ILE A 117 29.65 26.72 -31.64
C ILE A 117 30.65 27.58 -30.85
N THR A 118 30.57 27.55 -29.52
CA THR A 118 31.47 28.31 -28.64
C THR A 118 32.87 27.69 -28.62
N ALA A 119 32.97 26.35 -28.61
CA ALA A 119 34.23 25.62 -28.74
C ALA A 119 34.91 25.84 -30.11
N LEU A 120 34.12 25.95 -31.19
CA LEU A 120 34.61 26.32 -32.53
C LEU A 120 35.03 27.80 -32.63
N GLY A 121 34.55 28.67 -31.74
CA GLY A 121 34.90 30.09 -31.68
C GLY A 121 36.00 30.46 -30.67
N GLU A 122 36.27 29.61 -29.68
CA GLU A 122 37.20 29.86 -28.57
C GLU A 122 38.55 29.12 -28.68
N ASP A 123 39.02 28.83 -29.89
CA ASP A 123 40.40 28.35 -30.11
C ASP A 123 41.47 29.47 -29.93
N ALA A 124 41.12 30.59 -29.30
CA ALA A 124 41.97 31.79 -29.25
C ALA A 124 42.30 32.37 -27.87
N ARG A 125 41.62 32.08 -26.73
CA ARG A 125 41.82 32.95 -25.53
C ARG A 125 41.85 32.39 -24.10
N PHE A 126 41.57 31.13 -23.79
CA PHE A 126 41.54 30.74 -22.36
C PHE A 126 42.36 29.48 -22.01
N ARG A 127 43.54 29.70 -21.42
CA ARG A 127 44.29 28.69 -20.66
C ARG A 127 43.99 28.88 -19.16
N ASN A 128 43.52 27.81 -18.50
CA ASN A 128 43.46 27.57 -17.04
C ASN A 128 42.09 27.37 -16.35
N ARG A 129 41.10 26.77 -17.04
CA ARG A 129 40.10 25.88 -16.39
C ARG A 129 39.91 24.64 -17.25
N GLN A 130 39.79 23.45 -16.67
CA GLN A 130 39.32 22.27 -17.40
C GLN A 130 37.85 22.54 -17.76
N GLY A 131 37.59 22.92 -19.01
CA GLY A 131 36.31 23.42 -19.52
C GLY A 131 35.25 22.34 -19.81
N ASP A 132 35.41 21.15 -19.27
CA ASP A 132 34.58 19.98 -19.61
C ASP A 132 33.44 19.71 -18.60
N GLU A 133 33.28 20.57 -17.59
CA GLU A 133 32.25 20.40 -16.54
C GLU A 133 30.96 21.12 -16.92
N LEU A 134 29.88 20.35 -17.11
CA LEU A 134 28.53 20.89 -17.31
C LEU A 134 28.14 21.75 -16.10
N PRO A 135 27.63 22.98 -16.31
CA PRO A 135 27.10 23.78 -15.20
C PRO A 135 26.06 23.02 -14.39
N ASP A 136 26.04 23.20 -13.06
CA ASP A 136 25.16 22.47 -12.13
C ASP A 136 23.69 22.44 -12.57
N TRP A 137 23.19 23.52 -13.18
CA TRP A 137 21.81 23.62 -13.65
C TRP A 137 21.54 22.77 -14.91
N VAL A 138 22.54 22.52 -15.77
CA VAL A 138 22.45 21.60 -16.92
C VAL A 138 22.49 20.16 -16.42
N ALA A 139 23.41 19.83 -15.52
CA ALA A 139 23.50 18.52 -14.89
C ALA A 139 22.17 18.13 -14.22
N ASN A 140 21.55 19.06 -13.49
CA ASN A 140 20.23 18.88 -12.88
C ASN A 140 19.11 18.60 -13.90
N LYS A 141 19.16 19.18 -15.11
CA LYS A 141 18.18 18.93 -16.18
C LYS A 141 18.38 17.59 -16.86
N VAL A 142 19.63 17.20 -17.11
CA VAL A 142 19.98 15.87 -17.62
C VAL A 142 19.52 14.79 -16.64
N GLU A 143 19.76 14.98 -15.34
CA GLU A 143 19.24 14.07 -14.31
C GLU A 143 17.71 13.99 -14.30
N ARG A 144 17.03 15.13 -14.48
CA ARG A 144 15.56 15.18 -14.53
C ARG A 144 15.03 14.46 -15.76
N GLN A 145 15.66 14.61 -16.92
CA GLN A 145 15.32 13.89 -18.14
C GLN A 145 15.51 12.38 -17.97
N LYS A 146 16.63 11.96 -17.36
CA LYS A 146 16.88 10.56 -17.02
C LYS A 146 15.78 9.98 -16.12
N LYS A 147 15.38 10.70 -15.06
CA LYS A 147 14.28 10.28 -14.16
C LYS A 147 12.93 10.16 -14.89
N ILE A 148 12.66 11.02 -15.86
CA ILE A 148 11.44 10.94 -16.69
C ILE A 148 11.48 9.70 -17.59
N ARG A 149 12.62 9.43 -18.24
CA ARG A 149 12.81 8.26 -19.09
C ARG A 149 12.66 6.96 -18.30
N GLU A 150 13.27 6.87 -17.13
CA GLU A 150 13.11 5.73 -16.21
C GLU A 150 11.64 5.54 -15.78
N ALA A 151 10.93 6.64 -15.48
CA ALA A 151 9.52 6.59 -15.11
C ALA A 151 8.62 6.11 -16.26
N LYS A 152 8.89 6.54 -17.50
CA LYS A 152 8.18 6.06 -18.71
C LYS A 152 8.44 4.58 -18.96
N ALA A 153 9.71 4.16 -19.00
CA ALA A 153 10.08 2.77 -19.22
C ALA A 153 9.45 1.83 -18.18
N ALA A 154 9.33 2.27 -16.91
CA ALA A 154 8.65 1.51 -15.89
C ALA A 154 7.13 1.37 -16.14
N LEU A 155 6.45 2.42 -16.62
CA LEU A 155 5.03 2.35 -16.99
C LEU A 155 4.79 1.48 -18.22
N GLU A 156 5.68 1.56 -19.22
CA GLU A 156 5.68 0.70 -20.40
C GLU A 156 5.87 -0.77 -20.02
N LYS A 157 6.81 -1.07 -19.12
CA LYS A 157 7.00 -2.42 -18.58
C LYS A 157 5.78 -2.90 -17.81
N GLU A 158 5.17 -2.08 -16.95
CA GLU A 158 3.94 -2.44 -16.25
C GLU A 158 2.77 -2.71 -17.22
N ALA A 159 2.69 -1.97 -18.33
CA ALA A 159 1.69 -2.20 -19.38
C ALA A 159 1.97 -3.50 -20.15
N ALA A 160 3.24 -3.78 -20.46
CA ALA A 160 3.67 -5.01 -21.11
C ALA A 160 3.40 -6.25 -20.23
N ASP A 161 3.71 -6.17 -18.94
CA ASP A 161 3.47 -7.27 -18.00
C ASP A 161 1.98 -7.55 -17.85
N LYS A 162 1.13 -6.51 -17.82
CA LYS A 162 -0.33 -6.69 -17.84
C LYS A 162 -0.82 -7.33 -19.14
N ALA A 163 -0.34 -6.86 -20.28
CA ALA A 163 -0.70 -7.44 -21.58
C ALA A 163 -0.33 -8.93 -21.69
N LYS A 164 0.79 -9.34 -21.09
CA LYS A 164 1.20 -10.76 -21.01
C LYS A 164 0.28 -11.60 -20.13
N VAL A 165 -0.20 -11.05 -19.01
CA VAL A 165 -1.11 -11.75 -18.09
C VAL A 165 -2.52 -11.87 -18.66
N ASP A 166 -2.96 -10.87 -19.41
CA ASP A 166 -4.29 -10.86 -20.03
C ASP A 166 -4.35 -11.69 -21.33
N ARG A 167 -3.20 -12.05 -21.92
CA ARG A 167 -3.12 -12.96 -23.08
C ARG A 167 -3.52 -14.38 -22.65
N LYS A 168 -4.45 -14.98 -23.39
CA LYS A 168 -4.73 -16.42 -23.25
C LYS A 168 -3.78 -17.19 -24.17
N ASP A 169 -3.43 -18.42 -23.79
CA ASP A 169 -2.54 -19.28 -24.57
C ASP A 169 -3.03 -19.57 -26.01
N ASP A 170 -4.30 -19.24 -26.32
CA ASP A 170 -4.97 -19.49 -27.60
C ASP A 170 -5.05 -18.26 -28.55
N ASP A 171 -4.42 -17.12 -28.24
CA ASP A 171 -4.47 -15.94 -29.13
C ASP A 171 -3.45 -16.04 -30.29
N GLU A 172 -3.91 -16.40 -31.49
CA GLU A 172 -3.12 -16.51 -32.74
C GLU A 172 -2.64 -15.17 -33.31
N ASP A 173 -3.17 -14.03 -32.85
CA ASP A 173 -2.80 -12.71 -33.37
C ASP A 173 -1.41 -12.25 -32.88
N PRO A 174 -0.63 -11.53 -33.72
CA PRO A 174 0.62 -10.90 -33.32
C PRO A 174 0.37 -9.95 -32.13
N PRO A 175 1.24 -9.95 -31.10
CA PRO A 175 1.01 -9.13 -29.92
C PRO A 175 1.00 -7.64 -30.31
N GLU A 176 -0.14 -6.97 -30.09
CA GLU A 176 -0.18 -5.51 -30.18
C GLU A 176 0.86 -4.90 -29.22
N PRO A 177 1.58 -3.84 -29.65
CA PRO A 177 2.52 -3.16 -28.77
C PRO A 177 1.78 -2.64 -27.52
N PRO A 178 2.34 -2.81 -26.32
CA PRO A 178 1.68 -2.45 -25.07
C PRO A 178 1.39 -0.95 -25.02
N LYS A 179 0.11 -0.57 -25.13
CA LYS A 179 -0.33 0.82 -25.05
C LYS A 179 -0.43 1.25 -23.60
N VAL A 180 0.46 2.13 -23.16
CA VAL A 180 0.35 2.80 -21.86
C VAL A 180 -0.79 3.80 -21.92
N ASP A 181 -1.68 3.76 -20.92
CA ASP A 181 -2.73 4.79 -20.79
C ASP A 181 -2.07 6.18 -20.65
N PRO A 182 -2.40 7.16 -21.52
CA PRO A 182 -1.88 8.52 -21.43
C PRO A 182 -2.10 9.19 -20.07
N LYS A 183 -3.14 8.77 -19.33
CA LYS A 183 -3.48 9.23 -17.98
C LYS A 183 -2.81 8.43 -16.87
N ALA A 184 -2.06 7.37 -17.18
CA ALA A 184 -1.27 6.64 -16.19
C ALA A 184 -0.30 7.61 -15.51
N GLN A 185 -0.33 7.65 -14.17
CA GLN A 185 0.48 8.57 -13.38
C GLN A 185 1.51 7.80 -12.57
N ARG A 186 2.73 8.36 -12.48
CA ARG A 186 3.80 7.87 -11.62
C ARG A 186 4.32 9.02 -10.77
N ASN A 187 4.59 8.73 -9.50
CA ASN A 187 5.12 9.71 -8.57
C ASN A 187 6.65 9.62 -8.53
N PHE A 188 7.35 10.74 -8.67
CA PHE A 188 8.82 10.74 -8.67
C PHE A 188 9.42 10.49 -7.28
N THR A 189 8.64 10.66 -6.21
CA THR A 189 9.09 10.45 -4.83
C THR A 189 8.82 9.03 -4.35
N ASP A 190 7.61 8.51 -4.61
CA ASP A 190 7.24 7.11 -4.33
C ASP A 190 6.56 6.49 -5.55
N PRO A 191 7.33 5.89 -6.49
CA PRO A 191 6.83 5.45 -7.78
C PRO A 191 5.74 4.36 -7.73
N GLU A 192 5.65 3.64 -6.62
CA GLU A 192 4.70 2.53 -6.44
C GLU A 192 3.40 2.96 -5.76
N SER A 193 3.35 4.17 -5.21
CA SER A 193 2.11 4.75 -4.70
C SER A 193 1.18 5.15 -5.86
N ARG A 194 -0.14 5.24 -5.61
CA ARG A 194 -1.12 5.69 -6.61
C ARG A 194 -2.04 6.78 -6.06
N ILE A 195 -2.57 7.62 -6.94
CA ILE A 195 -3.65 8.54 -6.57
C ILE A 195 -4.95 7.74 -6.47
N MET A 196 -5.59 7.79 -5.30
CA MET A 196 -6.81 7.03 -5.02
C MET A 196 -7.92 7.95 -4.50
N PRO A 197 -9.20 7.65 -4.80
CA PRO A 197 -10.32 8.36 -4.21
C PRO A 197 -10.43 8.02 -2.72
N THR A 198 -10.50 9.06 -1.91
CA THR A 198 -10.72 9.03 -0.46
C THR A 198 -11.97 9.84 -0.11
N LYS A 199 -12.36 9.86 1.17
CA LYS A 199 -13.47 10.72 1.63
C LYS A 199 -13.19 12.22 1.42
N ASN A 200 -11.91 12.61 1.40
CA ASN A 200 -11.46 14.00 1.31
C ASN A 200 -11.00 14.36 -0.12
N GLY A 201 -11.45 13.62 -1.13
CA GLY A 201 -11.03 13.79 -2.52
C GLY A 201 -9.91 12.82 -2.92
N PHE A 202 -9.02 13.25 -3.81
CA PHE A 202 -7.95 12.41 -4.35
C PHE A 202 -6.64 12.61 -3.60
N GLU A 203 -6.10 11.53 -3.04
CA GLU A 203 -4.85 11.53 -2.28
C GLU A 203 -3.88 10.47 -2.80
N GLN A 204 -2.58 10.72 -2.63
CA GLN A 204 -1.53 9.75 -2.93
C GLN A 204 -1.48 8.72 -1.80
N CYS A 205 -1.91 7.49 -2.08
CA CYS A 205 -2.15 6.48 -1.06
C CYS A 205 -1.70 5.09 -1.50
N PHE A 206 -1.63 4.20 -0.52
CA PHE A 206 -1.75 2.77 -0.72
C PHE A 206 -3.06 2.26 -0.13
N ASN A 207 -3.49 1.10 -0.61
CA ASN A 207 -4.65 0.40 -0.12
C ASN A 207 -4.22 -0.69 0.87
N ALA A 208 -4.33 -0.41 2.16
CA ALA A 208 -4.00 -1.33 3.23
C ALA A 208 -5.20 -2.23 3.55
N GLN A 209 -4.97 -3.53 3.60
CA GLN A 209 -5.98 -4.57 3.76
C GLN A 209 -5.77 -5.28 5.10
N ALA A 210 -6.87 -5.59 5.79
CA ALA A 210 -6.82 -6.35 7.03
C ALA A 210 -7.98 -7.35 7.10
N ALA A 211 -7.66 -8.60 7.44
CA ALA A 211 -8.60 -9.63 7.84
C ALA A 211 -8.61 -9.73 9.36
N VAL A 212 -9.77 -9.54 9.98
CA VAL A 212 -9.94 -9.45 11.43
C VAL A 212 -10.88 -10.54 11.92
N ASP A 213 -10.45 -11.30 12.91
CA ASP A 213 -11.27 -12.30 13.61
C ASP A 213 -12.29 -11.63 14.54
N ALA A 214 -13.54 -12.10 14.51
CA ALA A 214 -14.64 -11.47 15.23
C ALA A 214 -14.58 -11.66 16.75
N GLU A 215 -13.84 -12.64 17.27
CA GLU A 215 -13.82 -12.98 18.70
C GLU A 215 -13.21 -11.85 19.54
N ALA A 216 -11.96 -11.48 19.24
CA ALA A 216 -11.22 -10.47 19.99
C ALA A 216 -10.73 -9.29 19.14
N GLN A 217 -11.21 -9.19 17.89
CA GLN A 217 -10.74 -8.20 16.90
C GLN A 217 -9.24 -8.30 16.62
N VAL A 218 -8.71 -9.53 16.59
CA VAL A 218 -7.31 -9.82 16.23
C VAL A 218 -7.17 -9.84 14.71
N ILE A 219 -6.16 -9.15 14.19
CA ILE A 219 -5.85 -9.13 12.76
C ILE A 219 -5.12 -10.43 12.42
N VAL A 220 -5.76 -11.31 11.66
CA VAL A 220 -5.24 -12.65 11.30
C VAL A 220 -4.48 -12.68 9.98
N ALA A 221 -4.70 -11.70 9.12
CA ALA A 221 -3.92 -11.47 7.92
C ALA A 221 -3.97 -10.00 7.52
N CYS A 222 -2.91 -9.50 6.90
CA CYS A 222 -2.82 -8.13 6.42
C CYS A 222 -2.01 -8.08 5.12
N ASP A 223 -2.25 -7.05 4.31
CA ASP A 223 -1.45 -6.77 3.11
C ASP A 223 -1.57 -5.30 2.71
N VAL A 224 -0.72 -4.84 1.81
CA VAL A 224 -0.86 -3.53 1.16
C VAL A 224 -0.73 -3.70 -0.34
N VAL A 225 -1.60 -3.03 -1.08
CA VAL A 225 -1.56 -3.01 -2.55
C VAL A 225 -1.61 -1.61 -3.11
N ALA A 226 -0.95 -1.44 -4.26
CA ALA A 226 -0.92 -0.20 -5.03
C ALA A 226 -2.13 -0.04 -5.96
N THR A 227 -3.28 -0.65 -5.65
CA THR A 227 -4.51 -0.53 -6.45
C THR A 227 -5.67 -0.04 -5.61
N SER A 228 -6.54 0.76 -6.22
CA SER A 228 -7.76 1.26 -5.58
C SER A 228 -8.82 0.16 -5.40
N ALA A 229 -8.78 -0.87 -6.24
CA ALA A 229 -9.76 -1.94 -6.27
C ALA A 229 -9.51 -2.99 -5.17
N ASP A 230 -10.54 -3.28 -4.38
CA ASP A 230 -10.49 -4.28 -3.31
C ASP A 230 -10.82 -5.70 -3.82
N CYS A 231 -11.52 -5.82 -4.94
CA CYS A 231 -11.97 -7.08 -5.52
C CYS A 231 -10.88 -8.16 -5.63
N PRO A 232 -9.66 -7.86 -6.15
CA PRO A 232 -8.63 -8.89 -6.28
C PRO A 232 -8.06 -9.40 -4.95
N GLN A 233 -8.33 -8.72 -3.83
CA GLN A 233 -7.67 -8.99 -2.54
C GLN A 233 -8.39 -10.03 -1.67
N LEU A 234 -9.61 -10.42 -2.01
CA LEU A 234 -10.37 -11.37 -1.18
C LEU A 234 -9.68 -12.73 -1.06
N LEU A 235 -9.42 -13.38 -2.20
CA LEU A 235 -8.85 -14.74 -2.21
C LEU A 235 -7.41 -14.77 -1.68
N PRO A 236 -6.50 -13.86 -2.09
CA PRO A 236 -5.16 -13.80 -1.51
C PRO A 236 -5.16 -13.65 0.00
N MET A 237 -6.05 -12.81 0.55
CA MET A 237 -6.11 -12.62 2.00
C MET A 237 -6.60 -13.89 2.72
N VAL A 238 -7.59 -14.58 2.16
CA VAL A 238 -8.08 -15.84 2.72
C VAL A 238 -7.00 -16.92 2.70
N ASP A 239 -6.22 -16.98 1.61
CA ASP A 239 -5.10 -17.92 1.50
C ASP A 239 -3.99 -17.57 2.51
N ARG A 240 -3.72 -16.28 2.74
CA ARG A 240 -2.82 -15.82 3.81
C ARG A 240 -3.30 -16.22 5.20
N ILE A 241 -4.61 -16.17 5.50
CA ILE A 241 -5.13 -16.65 6.78
C ILE A 241 -4.77 -18.13 6.97
N LYS A 242 -4.98 -18.95 5.93
CA LYS A 242 -4.62 -20.37 5.96
C LYS A 242 -3.11 -20.56 6.14
N ALA A 243 -2.28 -19.78 5.46
CA ALA A 243 -0.83 -19.83 5.61
C ALA A 243 -0.37 -19.48 7.04
N ASN A 244 -0.96 -18.45 7.64
CA ASN A 244 -0.56 -17.97 8.97
C ASN A 244 -1.03 -18.91 10.11
N LEU A 245 -2.24 -19.47 10.01
CA LEU A 245 -2.89 -20.19 11.12
C LEU A 245 -3.07 -21.69 10.87
N GLY A 246 -2.74 -22.17 9.67
CA GLY A 246 -2.94 -23.55 9.24
C GLY A 246 -4.42 -23.94 9.04
N ARG A 247 -5.35 -23.00 9.23
CA ARG A 247 -6.80 -23.22 9.19
C ARG A 247 -7.49 -22.10 8.42
N LYS A 248 -8.61 -22.43 7.78
CA LYS A 248 -9.47 -21.48 7.08
C LYS A 248 -10.62 -21.01 7.96
N PRO A 249 -11.14 -19.78 7.77
CA PRO A 249 -12.30 -19.31 8.52
C PRO A 249 -13.56 -20.07 8.12
N LYS A 250 -14.51 -20.25 9.05
CA LYS A 250 -15.82 -20.86 8.74
C LYS A 250 -16.70 -19.88 7.95
N LEU A 251 -16.71 -18.62 8.39
CA LEU A 251 -17.47 -17.52 7.81
C LEU A 251 -16.53 -16.38 7.43
N CYS A 252 -16.76 -15.76 6.28
CA CYS A 252 -16.02 -14.59 5.84
C CYS A 252 -17.00 -13.50 5.38
N SER A 253 -16.83 -12.25 5.84
CA SER A 253 -17.64 -11.13 5.36
C SER A 253 -16.79 -9.98 4.83
N ALA A 254 -17.23 -9.33 3.76
CA ALA A 254 -16.50 -8.25 3.11
C ALA A 254 -17.45 -7.22 2.45
N ASP A 255 -16.97 -6.01 2.17
CA ASP A 255 -17.76 -4.97 1.49
C ASP A 255 -18.09 -5.30 0.03
N ALA A 256 -18.95 -4.48 -0.57
CA ALA A 256 -19.28 -4.48 -2.00
C ALA A 256 -18.07 -4.40 -2.91
N GLY A 257 -16.99 -3.75 -2.47
CA GLY A 257 -15.72 -3.68 -3.20
C GLY A 257 -15.11 -5.05 -3.50
N TYR A 258 -15.46 -6.08 -2.74
CA TYR A 258 -14.95 -7.45 -2.89
C TYR A 258 -15.87 -8.38 -3.70
N CYS A 259 -17.03 -7.91 -4.16
CA CYS A 259 -18.00 -8.77 -4.83
C CYS A 259 -17.66 -8.99 -6.30
N SER A 260 -17.36 -10.24 -6.67
CA SER A 260 -17.26 -10.69 -8.07
C SER A 260 -17.64 -12.17 -8.19
N GLY A 261 -18.00 -12.61 -9.39
CA GLY A 261 -18.28 -14.03 -9.67
C GLY A 261 -17.10 -14.93 -9.30
N LYS A 262 -15.88 -14.55 -9.76
CA LYS A 262 -14.62 -15.25 -9.45
C LYS A 262 -14.37 -15.38 -7.94
N ASN A 263 -14.64 -14.33 -7.17
CA ASN A 263 -14.48 -14.36 -5.71
C ASN A 263 -15.50 -15.28 -5.04
N LEU A 264 -16.76 -15.21 -5.45
CA LEU A 264 -17.81 -16.07 -4.90
C LEU A 264 -17.55 -17.55 -5.19
N GLU A 265 -17.11 -17.86 -6.41
CA GLU A 265 -16.69 -19.19 -6.81
C GLU A 265 -15.45 -19.65 -6.03
N GLY A 266 -14.41 -18.82 -5.94
CA GLY A 266 -13.20 -19.14 -5.19
C GLY A 266 -13.45 -19.38 -3.70
N MET A 267 -14.42 -18.69 -3.09
CA MET A 267 -14.85 -18.93 -1.71
C MET A 267 -15.64 -20.23 -1.57
N ALA A 268 -16.49 -20.56 -2.55
CA ALA A 268 -17.23 -21.81 -2.58
C ALA A 268 -16.30 -23.02 -2.71
N THR A 269 -15.30 -22.97 -3.60
CA THR A 269 -14.26 -24.00 -3.76
C THR A 269 -13.48 -24.22 -2.46
N ARG A 270 -13.18 -23.14 -1.74
CA ARG A 270 -12.53 -23.21 -0.41
C ARG A 270 -13.46 -23.70 0.69
N LYS A 271 -14.75 -23.94 0.41
CA LYS A 271 -15.81 -24.32 1.37
C LYS A 271 -15.94 -23.30 2.51
N ILE A 272 -15.81 -22.01 2.22
CA ILE A 272 -15.97 -20.91 3.19
C ILE A 272 -17.31 -20.23 2.94
N LYS A 273 -18.09 -20.03 4.00
CA LYS A 273 -19.39 -19.34 3.90
C LYS A 273 -19.15 -17.84 3.79
N ALA A 274 -19.17 -17.31 2.57
CA ALA A 274 -19.00 -15.89 2.29
C ALA A 274 -20.29 -15.08 2.52
N TYR A 275 -20.13 -13.84 3.00
CA TYR A 275 -21.15 -12.80 3.16
C TYR A 275 -20.61 -11.50 2.60
N ILE A 276 -20.72 -11.31 1.29
CA ILE A 276 -20.14 -10.17 0.58
C ILE A 276 -21.28 -9.30 0.06
N ALA A 277 -21.25 -8.01 0.39
CA ALA A 277 -22.27 -7.07 -0.09
C ALA A 277 -22.32 -7.08 -1.63
N THR A 278 -23.52 -7.07 -2.22
CA THR A 278 -23.65 -7.08 -3.69
C THR A 278 -23.74 -5.67 -4.29
N GLY A 279 -23.63 -4.63 -3.44
CA GLY A 279 -23.57 -3.24 -3.88
C GLY A 279 -23.69 -2.25 -2.71
N ARG A 280 -23.51 -0.96 -3.00
CA ARG A 280 -23.41 0.09 -1.97
C ARG A 280 -24.79 0.41 -1.38
N GLN A 281 -24.88 0.41 -0.04
CA GLN A 281 -26.03 0.98 0.66
C GLN A 281 -26.07 2.49 0.47
N LYS A 282 -27.16 3.04 -0.09
CA LYS A 282 -27.46 4.47 0.02
C LYS A 282 -28.04 4.77 1.41
N HIS A 283 -27.73 5.94 1.97
CA HIS A 283 -28.29 6.41 3.24
C HIS A 283 -29.83 6.33 3.19
N GLY A 284 -30.45 5.71 4.20
CA GLY A 284 -31.91 5.54 4.30
C GLY A 284 -32.45 4.15 3.95
N ASN A 285 -31.70 3.28 3.24
CA ASN A 285 -32.19 1.96 2.85
C ASN A 285 -31.61 0.80 3.68
N LYS A 286 -32.49 -0.10 4.14
CA LYS A 286 -32.21 -1.18 5.10
C LYS A 286 -31.37 -2.35 4.56
N ALA A 287 -30.97 -2.39 3.29
CA ALA A 287 -30.33 -3.57 2.69
C ALA A 287 -29.05 -3.29 1.88
N ALA A 288 -28.01 -4.11 2.12
CA ALA A 288 -26.72 -4.18 1.41
C ALA A 288 -26.79 -4.80 0.00
N THR A 289 -27.94 -4.63 -0.67
CA THR A 289 -28.33 -5.39 -1.87
C THR A 289 -28.42 -4.55 -3.14
N HIS A 290 -28.14 -3.25 -3.08
CA HIS A 290 -28.26 -2.36 -4.25
C HIS A 290 -27.04 -2.45 -5.17
N ALA A 291 -27.09 -3.29 -6.21
CA ALA A 291 -26.73 -2.87 -7.58
C ALA A 291 -26.89 -3.98 -8.65
N LYS A 292 -27.25 -3.52 -9.86
CA LYS A 292 -27.29 -4.12 -11.22
C LYS A 292 -28.11 -5.41 -11.40
N ASN A 293 -28.91 -5.43 -12.47
CA ASN A 293 -29.72 -6.54 -12.95
C ASN A 293 -28.82 -7.74 -13.29
N GLY A 294 -28.40 -8.50 -12.29
CA GLY A 294 -27.78 -9.80 -12.52
C GLY A 294 -28.86 -10.78 -12.97
N LYS A 295 -28.61 -11.55 -14.03
CA LYS A 295 -29.50 -12.64 -14.45
C LYS A 295 -29.89 -13.49 -13.25
N GLU A 296 -31.18 -13.84 -13.17
CA GLU A 296 -31.69 -14.79 -12.18
C GLU A 296 -30.85 -16.07 -12.21
N GLY A 297 -30.58 -16.63 -11.02
CA GLY A 297 -29.73 -17.81 -10.87
C GLY A 297 -28.22 -17.56 -10.73
N SER A 298 -27.72 -16.34 -11.01
CA SER A 298 -26.29 -16.01 -10.85
C SER A 298 -25.80 -16.14 -9.39
N LEU A 299 -24.50 -16.40 -9.19
CA LEU A 299 -23.87 -16.46 -7.86
C LEU A 299 -24.10 -15.17 -7.04
N ILE A 300 -24.15 -14.02 -7.72
CA ILE A 300 -24.42 -12.71 -7.10
C ILE A 300 -25.88 -12.62 -6.64
N ALA A 301 -26.84 -13.10 -7.44
CA ALA A 301 -28.25 -13.15 -7.03
C ALA A 301 -28.45 -14.06 -5.81
N ARG A 302 -27.78 -15.23 -5.78
CA ARG A 302 -27.79 -16.13 -4.61
C ARG A 302 -27.17 -15.48 -3.36
N MET A 303 -26.09 -14.71 -3.51
CA MET A 303 -25.48 -13.97 -2.41
C MET A 303 -26.42 -12.88 -1.88
N ARG A 304 -27.11 -12.18 -2.77
CA ARG A 304 -28.12 -11.17 -2.41
C ARG A 304 -29.23 -11.79 -1.56
N GLU A 305 -29.75 -12.93 -1.96
CA GLU A 305 -30.81 -13.63 -1.22
C GLU A 305 -30.31 -14.11 0.15
N ARG A 306 -29.07 -14.61 0.20
CA ARG A 306 -28.43 -14.99 1.47
C ARG A 306 -28.31 -13.81 2.45
N LEU A 307 -27.94 -12.62 1.95
CA LEU A 307 -27.85 -11.40 2.75
C LEU A 307 -29.23 -10.94 3.24
N LYS A 308 -30.26 -11.01 2.38
CA LYS A 308 -31.65 -10.70 2.76
C LYS A 308 -32.15 -11.64 3.84
N ARG A 309 -32.01 -12.96 3.62
CA ARG A 309 -32.44 -13.99 4.58
C ARG A 309 -31.75 -13.89 5.93
N GLY A 310 -30.48 -13.45 5.95
CA GLY A 310 -29.74 -13.25 7.19
C GLY A 310 -30.23 -12.07 8.04
N GLY A 311 -30.91 -11.09 7.45
CA GLY A 311 -31.50 -9.95 8.16
C GLY A 311 -30.54 -9.21 9.09
N TRP A 312 -31.05 -8.78 10.26
CA TRP A 312 -30.32 -8.01 11.27
C TRP A 312 -29.25 -8.82 12.02
N ARG A 313 -29.41 -10.15 12.10
CA ARG A 313 -28.44 -11.07 12.74
C ARG A 313 -27.40 -11.63 11.77
N SER A 314 -27.33 -11.09 10.55
CA SER A 314 -26.39 -11.59 9.55
C SER A 314 -24.94 -11.33 9.98
N PRO A 315 -24.02 -12.31 9.78
CA PRO A 315 -22.58 -12.10 9.97
C PRO A 315 -22.04 -10.89 9.18
N TYR A 316 -22.70 -10.52 8.08
CA TYR A 316 -22.37 -9.30 7.35
C TYR A 316 -22.45 -8.02 8.19
N ARG A 317 -23.48 -7.86 9.03
CA ARG A 317 -23.64 -6.63 9.85
C ARG A 317 -22.61 -6.53 10.96
N LEU A 318 -22.16 -7.67 11.49
CA LEU A 318 -21.09 -7.72 12.49
C LEU A 318 -19.78 -7.12 11.96
N ARG A 319 -19.57 -7.04 10.64
CA ARG A 319 -18.41 -6.36 10.04
C ARG A 319 -18.16 -4.97 10.63
N LYS A 320 -19.21 -4.16 10.82
CA LYS A 320 -19.09 -2.81 11.38
C LYS A 320 -18.59 -2.78 12.83
N GLN A 321 -18.77 -3.88 13.55
CA GLN A 321 -18.32 -4.03 14.94
C GLN A 321 -16.97 -4.74 15.06
N VAL A 322 -16.48 -5.36 13.97
CA VAL A 322 -15.24 -6.12 13.97
C VAL A 322 -14.10 -5.33 13.33
N VAL A 323 -14.17 -5.00 12.04
CA VAL A 323 -13.03 -4.40 11.31
C VAL A 323 -13.01 -2.87 11.36
N GLU A 324 -14.16 -2.20 11.38
CA GLU A 324 -14.20 -0.73 11.46
C GLU A 324 -13.57 -0.20 12.76
N PRO A 325 -13.80 -0.80 13.95
CA PRO A 325 -13.12 -0.38 15.18
C PRO A 325 -11.62 -0.62 15.15
N VAL A 326 -11.15 -1.70 14.51
CA VAL A 326 -9.71 -1.97 14.33
C VAL A 326 -9.07 -0.87 13.50
N PHE A 327 -9.69 -0.50 12.37
CA PHE A 327 -9.20 0.64 11.61
C PHE A 327 -9.29 1.93 12.41
N GLY A 328 -10.36 2.17 13.16
CA GLY A 328 -10.48 3.32 14.06
C GLY A 328 -9.36 3.39 15.10
N GLN A 329 -8.98 2.26 15.70
CA GLN A 329 -7.89 2.16 16.67
C GLN A 329 -6.53 2.44 16.01
N ILE A 330 -6.20 1.76 14.91
CA ILE A 330 -4.95 2.00 14.17
C ILE A 330 -4.87 3.46 13.73
N LYS A 331 -5.99 3.99 13.24
CA LYS A 331 -6.04 5.32 12.68
C LYS A 331 -5.98 6.38 13.78
N GLN A 332 -6.94 6.40 14.69
CA GLN A 332 -7.12 7.50 15.65
C GLN A 332 -6.29 7.29 16.91
N ALA A 333 -6.33 6.09 17.50
CA ALA A 333 -5.66 5.83 18.77
C ALA A 333 -4.14 5.65 18.60
N MET A 334 -3.70 4.94 17.55
CA MET A 334 -2.28 4.77 17.24
C MET A 334 -1.71 5.87 16.33
N GLY A 335 -2.55 6.79 15.84
CA GLY A 335 -2.12 7.91 14.99
C GLY A 335 -1.64 7.53 13.57
N PHE A 336 -1.79 6.28 13.13
CA PHE A 336 -1.24 5.84 11.84
C PHE A 336 -2.10 6.35 10.67
N ARG A 337 -1.69 7.48 10.09
CA ARG A 337 -2.36 8.18 8.97
C ARG A 337 -1.62 8.08 7.64
N GLN A 338 -0.31 7.89 7.71
CA GLN A 338 0.61 7.96 6.59
C GLN A 338 1.74 6.95 6.81
N PHE A 339 2.15 6.29 5.73
CA PHE A 339 3.35 5.46 5.73
C PHE A 339 4.59 6.33 5.85
N LEU A 340 5.59 5.85 6.58
CA LEU A 340 6.87 6.53 6.72
C LEU A 340 7.87 6.03 5.67
N LEU A 341 7.70 4.79 5.21
CA LEU A 341 8.55 4.19 4.19
C LEU A 341 8.00 4.40 2.78
N ARG A 342 8.88 4.26 1.79
CA ARG A 342 8.58 4.36 0.35
C ARG A 342 8.87 3.03 -0.34
N GLY A 343 8.10 2.73 -1.39
CA GLY A 343 8.12 1.43 -2.07
C GLY A 343 7.25 0.39 -1.37
N LEU A 344 6.54 -0.41 -2.16
CA LEU A 344 5.48 -1.32 -1.74
C LEU A 344 5.99 -2.36 -0.76
N ALA A 345 7.14 -2.98 -1.01
CA ALA A 345 7.69 -4.01 -0.11
C ALA A 345 7.93 -3.47 1.31
N ARG A 346 8.47 -2.24 1.41
CA ARG A 346 8.73 -1.60 2.72
C ARG A 346 7.43 -1.15 3.39
N VAL A 347 6.51 -0.60 2.60
CA VAL A 347 5.17 -0.19 3.05
C VAL A 347 4.35 -1.39 3.55
N GLN A 348 4.44 -2.55 2.88
CA GLN A 348 3.81 -3.80 3.32
C GLN A 348 4.35 -4.24 4.68
N ALA A 349 5.67 -4.24 4.86
CA ALA A 349 6.27 -4.61 6.13
C ALA A 349 5.94 -3.61 7.26
N GLU A 350 5.90 -2.30 6.95
CA GLU A 350 5.45 -1.27 7.90
C GLU A 350 3.99 -1.52 8.34
N TRP A 351 3.11 -1.85 7.39
CA TRP A 351 1.73 -2.22 7.71
C TRP A 351 1.65 -3.48 8.59
N THR A 352 2.44 -4.50 8.29
CA THR A 352 2.54 -5.71 9.12
C THR A 352 2.99 -5.38 10.55
N MET A 353 3.95 -4.47 10.73
CA MET A 353 4.37 -4.01 12.06
C MET A 353 3.23 -3.31 12.80
N VAL A 354 2.46 -2.44 12.13
CA VAL A 354 1.30 -1.76 12.73
C VAL A 354 0.23 -2.77 13.15
N CYS A 355 -0.07 -3.76 12.30
CA CYS A 355 -1.00 -4.84 12.65
C CYS A 355 -0.49 -5.71 13.81
N THR A 356 0.82 -5.93 13.88
CA THR A 356 1.46 -6.66 15.00
C THR A 356 1.30 -5.90 16.30
N ALA A 357 1.55 -4.59 16.31
CA ALA A 357 1.36 -3.74 17.47
C ALA A 357 -0.10 -3.75 17.94
N HIS A 358 -1.07 -3.66 17.03
CA HIS A 358 -2.49 -3.81 17.35
C HIS A 358 -2.78 -5.16 18.04
N ASN A 359 -2.28 -6.27 17.50
CA ASN A 359 -2.48 -7.59 18.10
C ASN A 359 -1.82 -7.74 19.47
N LEU A 360 -0.63 -7.16 19.66
CA LEU A 360 0.06 -7.13 20.96
C LEU A 360 -0.77 -6.38 22.00
N LEU A 361 -1.38 -5.25 21.65
CA LEU A 361 -2.27 -4.51 22.54
C LEU A 361 -3.51 -5.33 22.92
N LYS A 362 -4.04 -6.13 22.00
CA LYS A 362 -5.13 -7.08 22.30
C LYS A 362 -4.68 -8.17 23.26
N LEU A 363 -3.50 -8.74 23.03
CA LEU A 363 -2.93 -9.78 23.89
C LEU A 363 -2.65 -9.26 25.31
N ALA A 364 -2.05 -8.07 25.43
CA ALA A 364 -1.76 -7.45 26.72
C ALA A 364 -3.03 -7.22 27.54
N ARG A 365 -4.11 -6.75 26.91
CA ARG A 365 -5.41 -6.55 27.59
C ARG A 365 -6.12 -7.82 28.01
N ALA A 366 -5.81 -8.95 27.37
CA ALA A 366 -6.40 -10.24 27.71
C ALA A 366 -5.61 -10.99 28.80
N THR A 367 -4.38 -10.53 29.10
CA THR A 367 -3.46 -11.14 30.06
C THR A 367 -3.27 -10.28 31.32
N ALA A 368 -3.67 -9.01 31.26
CA ALA A 368 -3.91 -8.14 32.41
C ALA A 368 -5.29 -8.44 33.01
#